data_AF-B6VB31-F1
#
_entry.id   AF-B6VB31-F1
#
_cell.length_a   1.000
_cell.length_b   1.000
_cell.length_c   1.000
_cell.angle_alpha   90.00
_cell.angle_beta   90.00
_cell.angle_gamma   90.00
#
_symmetry.space_group_name_H-M   'P 1'
#
loop_
_entity.id
_entity.type
_entity.pdbx_description
1 polymer ?
#
loop_
_entity_poly.entity_id
_entity_poly.type
_entity_poly.pdbx_seq_one_letter_code
_entity_poly.pdbx_strand_id
1 'polypeptide(L)'
;NMGEQVTFDECGDLVGNYSIINWHLSPEDGSIVFKEVGYYNVYAKKGERLFINEEKILWSGFSREVPFSNCSRDCLAGTRKGIIEGEPTCCFECVECPDGEYSDETDASACNKCPDDFWSNENHTSCIAKEIEFLSWTEPFGIALTLE
;
A
#
# COMPACT_ATOMS: atom_id res chain seq x y z
N ASN A 1 -17.39 -41.24 -3.52
CA ASN A 1 -17.04 -41.05 -4.95
C ASN A 1 -16.82 -39.56 -5.16
N MET A 2 -15.57 -39.09 -5.18
CA MET A 2 -15.28 -37.64 -5.21
C MET A 2 -15.42 -37.02 -6.62
N GLY A 3 -15.63 -37.81 -7.68
CA GLY A 3 -16.02 -37.30 -9.01
C GLY A 3 -15.01 -36.33 -9.65
N GLU A 4 -13.80 -36.24 -9.10
CA GLU A 4 -12.76 -35.34 -9.57
C GLU A 4 -12.14 -35.87 -10.87
N GLN A 5 -11.81 -34.95 -11.78
CA GLN A 5 -11.16 -35.27 -13.03
C GLN A 5 -9.68 -35.62 -12.77
N VAL A 6 -9.28 -36.80 -13.23
CA VAL A 6 -7.90 -37.30 -13.13
C VAL A 6 -7.23 -37.16 -14.49
N THR A 7 -6.14 -36.40 -14.56
CA THR A 7 -5.29 -36.35 -15.75
C THR A 7 -3.82 -36.32 -15.38
N PHE A 8 -3.00 -36.81 -16.29
CA PHE A 8 -1.55 -36.83 -16.18
C PHE A 8 -0.97 -35.85 -17.20
N ASP A 9 0.14 -35.21 -16.88
CA ASP A 9 0.88 -34.38 -17.84
C ASP A 9 1.80 -35.22 -18.73
N GLU A 10 2.55 -34.56 -19.62
CA GLU A 10 3.48 -35.21 -20.56
C GLU A 10 4.64 -35.94 -19.84
N CYS A 11 4.94 -35.57 -18.59
CA CYS A 11 5.95 -36.20 -17.74
C CYS A 11 5.38 -37.41 -16.99
N GLY A 12 4.06 -37.64 -17.05
CA GLY A 12 3.36 -38.68 -16.30
C GLY A 12 3.03 -38.27 -14.86
N ASP A 13 3.15 -36.98 -14.51
CA ASP A 13 2.81 -36.49 -13.19
C ASP A 13 1.29 -36.32 -13.04
N LEU A 14 0.77 -36.73 -11.88
CA LEU A 14 -0.64 -36.54 -11.56
C LEU A 14 -0.89 -35.05 -11.31
N VAL A 15 -1.73 -34.45 -12.15
CA VAL A 15 -2.12 -33.06 -11.98
C VAL A 15 -3.27 -33.02 -10.97
N GLY A 16 -3.02 -32.45 -9.78
CA GLY A 16 -3.95 -32.47 -8.66
C GLY A 16 -4.28 -31.06 -8.16
N ASN A 17 -5.50 -30.89 -7.70
CA ASN A 17 -5.85 -29.73 -6.89
C ASN A 17 -5.20 -29.86 -5.49
N TYR A 18 -4.97 -28.72 -4.84
CA TYR A 18 -4.50 -28.71 -3.45
C TYR A 18 -5.55 -28.09 -2.54
N SER A 19 -5.86 -28.73 -1.41
CA SER A 19 -6.61 -28.09 -0.34
C SER A 19 -5.68 -27.19 0.47
N ILE A 20 -6.15 -25.99 0.79
CA ILE A 20 -5.45 -25.03 1.65
C ILE A 20 -6.05 -25.15 3.05
N ILE A 21 -5.19 -25.47 4.02
CA ILE A 21 -5.59 -25.71 5.41
C ILE A 21 -5.01 -24.63 6.34
N ASN A 22 -5.75 -24.31 7.40
CA ASN A 22 -5.31 -23.45 8.50
C ASN A 22 -5.34 -24.25 9.81
N TRP A 23 -4.35 -24.02 10.68
CA TRP A 23 -4.18 -24.77 11.92
C TRP A 23 -4.97 -24.09 13.04
N HIS A 24 -6.01 -24.76 13.53
CA HIS A 24 -6.84 -24.26 14.62
C HIS A 24 -6.60 -25.10 15.88
N LEU A 25 -6.84 -24.51 17.05
CA LEU A 25 -6.86 -25.26 18.30
C LEU A 25 -8.29 -25.72 18.61
N SER A 26 -8.47 -27.02 18.86
CA SER A 26 -9.75 -27.57 19.28
C SER A 26 -10.11 -27.10 20.69
N PRO A 27 -11.34 -26.58 20.91
CA PRO A 27 -11.77 -26.15 22.23
C PRO A 27 -12.09 -27.32 23.18
N GLU A 28 -12.27 -28.53 22.65
CA GLU A 28 -12.65 -29.71 23.44
C GLU A 28 -11.45 -30.40 24.09
N ASP A 29 -10.37 -30.60 23.33
CA ASP A 29 -9.22 -31.42 23.74
C ASP A 29 -7.86 -30.72 23.56
N GLY A 30 -7.85 -29.48 23.04
CA GLY A 30 -6.61 -28.73 22.80
C GLY A 30 -5.75 -29.30 21.68
N SER A 31 -6.27 -30.20 20.86
CA SER A 31 -5.56 -30.74 19.70
C SER A 31 -5.53 -29.75 18.53
N ILE A 32 -4.61 -29.95 17.59
CA ILE A 32 -4.55 -29.16 16.35
C ILE A 32 -5.55 -29.74 15.35
N VAL A 33 -6.44 -28.87 14.85
CA VAL A 33 -7.42 -29.18 13.81
C VAL A 33 -6.99 -28.52 12.51
N PHE A 34 -6.84 -29.33 11.45
CA PHE A 34 -6.54 -28.85 10.11
C PHE A 34 -7.83 -28.44 9.41
N LYS A 35 -8.21 -27.16 9.53
CA LYS A 35 -9.42 -26.63 8.93
C LYS A 35 -9.17 -26.26 7.47
N GLU A 36 -9.91 -26.85 6.54
CA GLU A 36 -9.87 -26.42 5.14
C GLU A 36 -10.48 -25.02 4.97
N VAL A 37 -9.69 -24.10 4.42
CA VAL A 37 -10.04 -22.68 4.23
C VAL A 37 -10.08 -22.27 2.75
N GLY A 38 -9.60 -23.13 1.85
CA GLY A 38 -9.54 -22.83 0.42
C GLY A 38 -9.00 -23.97 -0.42
N TYR A 39 -8.78 -23.71 -1.69
CA TYR A 39 -8.17 -24.65 -2.63
C TYR A 39 -7.33 -23.93 -3.68
N TYR A 40 -6.43 -24.69 -4.31
CA TYR A 40 -5.66 -24.28 -5.47
C TYR A 40 -5.96 -25.23 -6.63
N ASN A 41 -6.64 -24.71 -7.67
CA ASN A 41 -6.98 -25.43 -8.88
C ASN A 41 -5.92 -25.18 -9.96
N VAL A 42 -5.07 -26.17 -10.18
CA VAL A 42 -3.96 -26.11 -11.15
C VAL A 42 -4.42 -26.01 -12.61
N TYR A 43 -5.66 -26.44 -12.90
CA TYR A 43 -6.25 -26.43 -14.24
C TYR A 43 -6.77 -25.06 -14.66
N ALA A 44 -7.05 -24.17 -13.69
CA ALA A 44 -7.50 -22.82 -13.99
C ALA A 44 -6.37 -21.95 -14.58
N LYS A 45 -6.75 -20.85 -15.23
CA LYS A 45 -5.79 -19.90 -15.80
C LYS A 45 -5.00 -19.19 -14.71
N LYS A 46 -3.81 -18.70 -15.03
CA LYS A 46 -3.02 -17.87 -14.10
C LYS A 46 -3.88 -16.70 -13.58
N GLY A 47 -3.91 -16.51 -12.26
CA GLY A 47 -4.78 -15.53 -11.59
C GLY A 47 -6.11 -16.09 -11.08
N GLU A 48 -6.61 -17.20 -11.64
CA GLU A 48 -7.90 -17.81 -11.28
C GLU A 48 -7.75 -19.15 -10.52
N ARG A 49 -6.50 -19.54 -10.23
CA ARG A 49 -6.18 -20.83 -9.60
C ARG A 49 -6.48 -20.86 -8.11
N LEU A 50 -6.39 -19.72 -7.44
CA LEU A 50 -6.46 -19.64 -5.99
C LEU A 50 -7.85 -19.22 -5.54
N PHE A 51 -8.41 -19.98 -4.61
CA PHE A 51 -9.58 -19.58 -3.85
C PHE A 51 -9.30 -19.74 -2.35
N ILE A 52 -9.48 -18.67 -1.57
CA ILE A 52 -9.35 -18.66 -0.12
C ILE A 52 -10.61 -18.00 0.47
N ASN A 53 -11.16 -18.58 1.52
CA ASN A 53 -12.19 -17.96 2.34
C ASN A 53 -11.56 -17.42 3.64
N GLU A 54 -11.30 -16.12 3.67
CA GLU A 54 -10.64 -15.43 4.79
C GLU A 54 -11.44 -15.51 6.10
N GLU A 55 -12.77 -15.57 6.03
CA GLU A 55 -13.63 -15.68 7.23
C GLU A 55 -13.40 -16.99 8.02
N LYS A 56 -12.81 -18.01 7.37
CA LYS A 56 -12.47 -19.29 7.99
C LYS A 56 -11.07 -19.31 8.59
N ILE A 57 -10.24 -18.29 8.36
CA ILE A 57 -8.85 -18.24 8.81
C ILE A 57 -8.76 -17.66 10.23
N LEU A 58 -7.92 -18.26 11.07
CA LEU A 58 -7.49 -17.66 12.33
C LEU A 58 -6.00 -17.33 12.27
N TRP A 59 -5.69 -16.04 12.12
CA TRP A 59 -4.32 -15.53 12.11
C TRP A 59 -3.68 -15.68 13.49
N SER A 60 -2.49 -16.26 13.53
CA SER A 60 -1.82 -16.65 14.78
C SER A 60 -2.66 -17.56 15.70
N GLY A 61 -3.71 -18.18 15.16
CA GLY A 61 -4.63 -19.06 15.90
C GLY A 61 -5.77 -18.34 16.65
N PHE A 62 -5.87 -17.00 16.60
CA PHE A 62 -6.88 -16.25 17.35
C PHE A 62 -7.37 -14.97 16.68
N SER A 63 -6.54 -14.28 15.89
CA SER A 63 -6.92 -13.03 15.24
C SER A 63 -7.78 -13.29 14.00
N ARG A 64 -8.78 -12.43 13.76
CA ARG A 64 -9.57 -12.40 12.52
C ARG A 64 -9.10 -11.34 11.53
N GLU A 65 -8.16 -10.50 11.94
CA GLU A 65 -7.59 -9.45 11.10
C GLU A 65 -6.35 -9.98 10.40
N VAL A 66 -6.26 -9.73 9.08
CA VAL A 66 -5.10 -10.09 8.27
C VAL A 66 -3.88 -9.32 8.78
N PRO A 67 -2.76 -10.00 9.12
CA PRO A 67 -1.60 -9.34 9.67
C PRO A 67 -0.90 -8.48 8.63
N PHE A 68 -0.43 -7.31 9.06
CA PHE A 68 0.48 -6.49 8.27
C PHE A 68 1.85 -7.16 8.19
N SER A 69 2.40 -7.30 6.97
CA SER A 69 3.68 -7.97 6.72
C SER A 69 4.54 -7.25 5.66
N ASN A 70 4.26 -5.97 5.38
CA ASN A 70 5.12 -5.15 4.51
C ASN A 70 6.28 -4.55 5.32
N CYS A 71 7.38 -4.21 4.64
CA CYS A 71 8.56 -3.64 5.28
C CYS A 71 8.29 -2.23 5.83
N SER A 72 7.75 -1.37 4.97
CA SER A 72 7.36 -0.01 5.29
C SER A 72 5.83 0.13 5.21
N ARG A 73 5.26 0.98 6.07
CA ARG A 73 3.87 1.42 5.91
C ARG A 73 3.76 2.34 4.70
N ASP A 74 2.58 2.37 4.11
CA ASP A 74 2.29 3.22 2.97
C ASP A 74 2.53 4.70 3.32
N CYS A 75 3.11 5.44 2.39
CA CYS A 75 3.37 6.86 2.58
C CYS A 75 2.06 7.66 2.50
N LEU A 76 1.87 8.62 3.39
CA LEU A 76 0.67 9.45 3.40
C LEU A 76 0.82 10.65 2.46
N ALA A 77 -0.31 11.29 2.14
CA ALA A 77 -0.30 12.56 1.44
C ALA A 77 0.65 13.57 2.14
N GLY A 78 1.35 14.38 1.35
CA GLY A 78 2.47 15.23 1.80
C GLY A 78 3.84 14.55 1.84
N THR A 79 3.91 13.24 1.62
CA THR A 79 5.17 12.48 1.59
C THR A 79 5.31 11.63 0.33
N ARG A 80 6.54 11.35 -0.07
CA ARG A 80 6.90 10.45 -1.18
C ARG A 80 7.81 9.33 -0.72
N LYS A 81 7.88 8.24 -1.49
CA LYS A 81 8.84 7.15 -1.25
C LYS A 81 10.28 7.62 -1.52
N GLY A 82 11.14 7.38 -0.54
CA GLY A 82 12.60 7.52 -0.61
C GLY A 82 13.27 6.16 -0.62
N ILE A 83 14.37 6.04 -1.36
CA ILE A 83 15.19 4.83 -1.42
C ILE A 83 16.07 4.78 -0.16
N ILE A 84 16.05 3.64 0.52
CA ILE A 84 16.98 3.37 1.63
C ILE A 84 18.16 2.58 1.07
N GLU A 85 19.34 3.20 1.05
CA GLU A 85 20.57 2.55 0.57
C GLU A 85 20.88 1.28 1.38
N GLY A 86 21.03 0.16 0.69
CA GLY A 86 21.32 -1.15 1.28
C GLY A 86 20.11 -2.02 1.62
N GLU A 87 18.89 -1.49 1.57
CA GLU A 87 17.64 -2.23 1.78
C GLU A 87 17.01 -2.70 0.45
N PRO A 88 16.14 -3.73 0.46
CA PRO A 88 15.46 -4.18 -0.75
C PRO A 88 14.38 -3.19 -1.22
N THR A 89 13.99 -3.28 -2.49
CA THR A 89 13.06 -2.34 -3.16
C THR A 89 11.70 -2.13 -2.44
N CYS A 90 11.23 -3.08 -1.64
CA CYS A 90 9.97 -2.95 -0.89
C CYS A 90 10.08 -2.16 0.42
N CYS A 91 11.31 -1.85 0.85
CA CYS A 91 11.60 -1.03 2.01
C CYS A 91 11.91 0.40 1.55
N PHE A 92 11.15 1.35 2.06
CA PHE A 92 11.24 2.76 1.70
C PHE A 92 11.02 3.65 2.91
N GLU A 93 11.58 4.85 2.87
CA GLU A 93 11.26 5.91 3.84
C GLU A 93 10.21 6.86 3.23
N CYS A 94 9.36 7.44 4.07
CA CYS A 94 8.42 8.47 3.62
C CYS A 94 9.05 9.84 3.84
N VAL A 95 9.53 10.43 2.75
CA VAL A 95 10.21 11.72 2.74
C VAL A 95 9.18 12.81 2.47
N GLU A 96 9.13 13.83 3.31
CA GLU A 96 8.25 14.98 3.12
C GLU A 96 8.55 15.69 1.79
N CYS A 97 7.49 16.16 1.13
CA CYS A 97 7.64 16.90 -0.10
C CYS A 97 8.36 18.23 0.15
N PRO A 98 9.22 18.68 -0.78
CA PRO A 98 9.88 19.97 -0.63
C PRO A 98 8.88 21.13 -0.79
N ASP A 99 9.27 22.30 -0.31
CA ASP A 99 8.50 23.54 -0.49
C ASP A 99 8.22 23.83 -1.96
N GLY A 100 6.95 24.12 -2.27
CA GLY A 100 6.46 24.33 -3.63
C GLY A 100 6.08 23.04 -4.38
N GLU A 101 6.22 21.87 -3.75
CA GLU A 101 5.72 20.58 -4.24
C GLU A 101 4.68 19.98 -3.29
N TYR A 102 3.83 19.10 -3.82
CA TYR A 102 2.76 18.45 -3.07
C TYR A 102 2.59 16.97 -3.45
N SER A 103 1.98 16.19 -2.56
CA SER A 103 1.48 14.83 -2.84
C SER A 103 0.08 14.69 -2.27
N ASP A 104 -0.90 14.48 -3.13
CA ASP A 104 -2.32 14.35 -2.77
C ASP A 104 -2.74 12.90 -2.47
N GLU A 105 -2.09 11.94 -3.12
CA GLU A 105 -2.35 10.51 -2.93
C GLU A 105 -1.38 9.85 -1.94
N THR A 106 -1.81 8.72 -1.39
CA THR A 106 -0.93 7.84 -0.61
C THR A 106 0.01 7.09 -1.53
N ASP A 107 1.18 6.74 -1.00
CA ASP A 107 2.15 5.84 -1.65
C ASP A 107 2.79 6.39 -2.93
N ALA A 108 2.83 7.73 -3.04
CA ALA A 108 3.43 8.45 -4.15
C ALA A 108 4.94 8.16 -4.31
N SER A 109 5.37 7.99 -5.56
CA SER A 109 6.79 7.79 -5.89
C SER A 109 7.61 9.10 -5.88
N ALA A 110 6.97 10.21 -6.20
CA ALA A 110 7.55 11.55 -6.24
C ALA A 110 6.46 12.59 -5.95
N CYS A 111 6.89 13.80 -5.57
CA CYS A 111 5.99 14.94 -5.37
C CYS A 111 5.77 15.68 -6.69
N ASN A 112 4.60 16.28 -6.83
CA ASN A 112 4.23 17.11 -7.99
C ASN A 112 4.51 18.58 -7.69
N LYS A 113 5.01 19.33 -8.68
CA LYS A 113 5.22 20.77 -8.54
C LYS A 113 3.89 21.52 -8.53
N CYS A 114 3.76 22.49 -7.62
CA CYS A 114 2.65 23.41 -7.65
C CYS A 114 2.71 24.30 -8.90
N PRO A 115 1.54 24.72 -9.46
CA PRO A 115 1.50 25.75 -10.49
C PRO A 115 2.12 27.06 -10.01
N ASP A 116 2.60 27.90 -10.94
CA ASP A 116 3.42 29.08 -10.61
C ASP A 116 2.76 30.06 -9.62
N ASP A 117 1.45 30.28 -9.71
CA ASP A 117 0.68 31.18 -8.84
C ASP A 117 0.33 30.58 -7.46
N PHE A 118 0.71 29.32 -7.24
CA PHE A 118 0.38 28.54 -6.06
C PHE A 118 1.65 28.11 -5.31
N TRP A 119 1.47 27.75 -4.05
CA TRP A 119 2.51 27.23 -3.16
C TRP A 119 2.00 26.03 -2.40
N SER A 120 2.90 25.15 -1.94
CA SER A 120 2.51 24.03 -1.08
C SER A 120 1.88 24.55 0.21
N ASN A 121 0.84 23.88 0.69
CA ASN A 121 0.35 24.12 2.04
C ASN A 121 1.33 23.58 3.10
N GLU A 122 1.09 23.90 4.38
CA GLU A 122 1.98 23.56 5.50
C GLU A 122 2.30 22.07 5.64
N ASN A 123 1.41 21.19 5.16
CA ASN A 123 1.60 19.74 5.21
C ASN A 123 1.81 19.10 3.84
N HIS A 124 2.06 19.91 2.80
CA HIS A 124 2.35 19.49 1.42
C HIS A 124 1.32 18.54 0.78
N THR A 125 0.09 18.52 1.29
CA THR A 125 -0.99 17.69 0.74
C THR A 125 -1.63 18.29 -0.50
N SER A 126 -1.57 19.61 -0.64
CA SER A 126 -2.13 20.33 -1.79
C SER A 126 -1.47 21.69 -1.97
N CYS A 127 -1.78 22.36 -3.09
CA CYS A 127 -1.31 23.70 -3.38
C CYS A 127 -2.37 24.75 -3.04
N ILE A 128 -1.96 25.83 -2.38
CA ILE A 128 -2.77 27.00 -2.04
C ILE A 128 -2.30 28.21 -2.83
N ALA A 129 -3.20 29.15 -3.15
CA ALA A 129 -2.83 30.36 -3.86
C ALA A 129 -1.86 31.19 -3.01
N LYS A 130 -0.81 31.72 -3.64
CA LYS A 130 0.12 32.62 -2.96
C LYS A 130 -0.60 33.90 -2.54
N GLU A 131 -0.34 34.36 -1.32
CA GLU A 131 -0.78 35.69 -0.92
C GLU A 131 0.02 36.72 -1.73
N ILE A 132 -0.69 37.57 -2.47
CA ILE A 132 -0.06 38.66 -3.22
C ILE A 132 0.07 39.83 -2.26
N GLU A 133 1.28 40.06 -1.75
CA GLU A 133 1.61 41.31 -1.10
C GLU A 133 1.85 42.39 -2.17
N PHE A 134 1.10 43.48 -2.08
CA PHE A 134 1.35 44.66 -2.89
C PHE A 134 2.15 45.65 -2.05
N LEU A 135 3.20 46.23 -2.64
CA LEU A 135 3.88 47.39 -2.06
C LEU A 135 2.88 48.54 -1.91
N SER A 136 2.47 48.82 -0.68
CA SER A 136 1.61 49.96 -0.38
C SER A 136 2.43 51.24 -0.35
N TRP A 137 1.86 52.34 -0.87
CA TRP A 137 2.42 53.69 -0.78
C TRP A 137 2.64 54.17 0.66
N THR A 138 2.07 53.48 1.64
CA THR A 138 2.27 53.73 3.08
C THR A 138 3.38 52.89 3.71
N GLU A 139 3.92 51.90 3.01
CA GLU A 139 4.97 51.02 3.52
C GLU A 139 6.35 51.60 3.23
N PRO A 140 7.39 51.32 4.05
CA PRO A 140 8.70 51.93 3.91
C PRO A 140 9.32 51.78 2.51
N PHE A 141 9.19 50.58 1.91
CA PHE A 141 9.68 50.32 0.56
C PHE A 141 8.83 51.01 -0.51
N GLY A 142 7.51 51.05 -0.33
CA GLY A 142 6.61 51.77 -1.23
C GLY A 142 6.85 53.28 -1.18
N ILE A 143 7.05 53.88 -0.01
CA ILE A 143 7.42 55.29 0.14
C ILE A 143 8.75 55.58 -0.56
N ALA A 144 9.78 54.76 -0.32
CA ALA A 144 11.11 54.97 -0.90
C ALA A 144 11.11 55.03 -2.42
N LEU A 145 10.31 54.19 -3.09
CA LEU A 145 10.15 54.17 -4.56
C LEU A 145 9.48 55.43 -5.14
N THR A 146 8.83 56.24 -4.30
CA THR A 146 7.98 57.36 -4.75
C THR A 146 8.61 58.72 -4.49
N LEU A 147 9.75 58.72 -3.80
CA LEU A 147 10.53 59.89 -3.45
C LEU A 147 11.75 60.10 -4.38
N GLU A 148 11.90 59.28 -5.43
CA GLU A 148 12.76 59.59 -6.60
C GLU A 148 12.04 60.47 -7.63
#